data_AF-A0A9E2LQM2-F1
#
_entry.id   AF-A0A9E2LQM2-F1
#
_cell.length_a   1.000
_cell.length_b   1.000
_cell.length_c   1.000
_cell.angle_alpha   90.00
_cell.angle_beta   90.00
_cell.angle_gamma   90.00
#
_symmetry.space_group_name_H-M   'P 1'
#
loop_
_entity.id
_entity.type
_entity.pdbx_description
1 polymer ?
#
loop_
_entity_poly.entity_id
_entity_poly.type
_entity_poly.pdbx_seq_one_letter_code
_entity_poly.pdbx_strand_id
1 'polypeptide(L)'
;MHIHLVEPLNHFVKLKDNVWESGWWRLDEDKAKKLVGGEIYFHKKRQEPSFYGGTILGYRVHQDGEYQGKIVFQLQHSQSCRNVSTGKSGWTKDVKIIELEH
;
A
#
# COMPACT_ATOMS: atom_id res chain seq x y z
N MET A 1 5.65 -0.63 -11.14
CA MET A 1 4.32 -1.09 -10.66
C MET A 1 3.94 -0.24 -9.45
N HIS A 2 2.69 0.14 -9.29
CA HIS A 2 2.23 0.87 -8.10
C HIS A 2 0.89 0.33 -7.61
N ILE A 3 0.59 0.57 -6.33
CA ILE A 3 -0.58 0.04 -5.64
C ILE A 3 -1.36 1.14 -4.95
N HIS A 4 -2.67 1.13 -5.13
CA HIS A 4 -3.63 1.96 -4.41
C HIS A 4 -4.39 1.10 -3.41
N LEU A 5 -4.51 1.61 -2.18
CA LEU A 5 -5.10 0.91 -1.04
C LEU A 5 -6.12 1.80 -0.34
N VAL A 6 -7.25 1.23 0.10
CA VAL A 6 -8.21 1.96 0.94
C VAL A 6 -7.92 1.67 2.41
N GLU A 7 -7.39 2.67 3.12
CA GLU A 7 -7.02 2.62 4.55
C GLU A 7 -7.80 3.71 5.33
N PRO A 8 -9.05 3.42 5.74
CA PRO A 8 -9.88 4.40 6.41
C PRO A 8 -9.45 4.65 7.86
N LEU A 9 -8.79 3.70 8.52
CA LEU A 9 -8.51 3.71 9.96
C LEU A 9 -7.15 4.32 10.32
N ASN A 10 -6.31 4.61 9.33
CA ASN A 10 -4.93 5.11 9.54
C ASN A 10 -4.04 4.13 10.30
N HIS A 11 -4.16 2.83 10.02
CA HIS A 11 -3.22 1.85 10.57
C HIS A 11 -1.83 2.03 9.95
N PHE A 12 -1.02 2.90 10.56
CA PHE A 12 0.37 3.12 10.20
C PHE A 12 1.23 3.08 11.46
N VAL A 13 2.29 2.28 11.42
CA VAL A 13 3.26 2.20 12.53
C VAL A 13 4.55 2.86 12.08
N LYS A 14 5.00 3.88 12.83
CA LYS A 14 6.30 4.51 12.56
C LYS A 14 7.40 3.58 13.01
N LEU A 15 8.33 3.23 12.13
CA LEU A 15 9.50 2.42 12.48
C LEU A 15 10.67 3.32 12.88
N LYS A 16 11.15 4.13 11.93
CA LYS A 16 12.27 5.06 12.13
C LYS A 16 12.19 6.20 11.13
N ASP A 17 12.66 7.38 11.49
CA ASP A 17 12.74 8.55 10.62
C ASP A 17 11.44 8.79 9.83
N ASN A 18 11.48 8.58 8.52
CA ASN A 18 10.38 8.72 7.58
C ASN A 18 9.93 7.36 6.99
N VAL A 19 10.24 6.27 7.69
CA VAL A 19 9.90 4.89 7.33
C VAL A 19 8.78 4.37 8.22
N TRP A 20 7.77 3.80 7.57
CA TRP A 20 6.50 3.40 8.17
C TRP A 20 6.12 2.00 7.72
N GLU A 21 5.36 1.29 8.55
CA GLU A 21 4.60 0.12 8.15
C GLU A 21 3.15 0.49 7.88
N SER A 22 2.55 -0.16 6.90
CA SER A 22 1.11 -0.12 6.65
C SER A 22 0.33 -1.02 7.61
N GLY A 23 -1.00 -1.05 7.47
CA GLY A 23 -1.84 -2.12 7.97
C GLY A 23 -1.61 -3.46 7.25
N TRP A 24 -2.57 -4.37 7.40
CA TRP A 24 -2.50 -5.74 6.90
C TRP A 24 -3.34 -5.94 5.64
N TRP A 25 -2.71 -6.35 4.54
CA TRP A 25 -3.33 -6.45 3.22
C TRP A 25 -3.44 -7.88 2.75
N ARG A 26 -4.60 -8.25 2.23
CA ARG A 26 -4.79 -9.54 1.55
C ARG A 26 -4.21 -9.44 0.14
N LEU A 27 -2.95 -9.83 0.00
CA LEU A 27 -2.23 -9.83 -1.28
C LEU A 27 -1.31 -11.05 -1.35
N ASP A 28 -1.16 -11.63 -2.53
CA ASP A 28 -0.21 -12.72 -2.76
C ASP A 28 1.22 -12.22 -2.58
N GLU A 29 2.08 -13.03 -1.96
CA GLU A 29 3.47 -12.67 -1.70
C GLU A 29 4.24 -12.33 -3.00
N ASP A 30 4.03 -13.08 -4.07
CA ASP A 30 4.66 -12.81 -5.37
C ASP A 30 4.31 -11.42 -5.93
N LYS A 31 3.09 -10.94 -5.68
CA LYS A 31 2.68 -9.58 -6.07
C LYS A 31 3.31 -8.54 -5.16
N ALA A 32 3.35 -8.80 -3.84
CA ALA A 32 4.02 -7.92 -2.88
C ALA A 32 5.50 -7.71 -3.24
N LYS A 33 6.18 -8.80 -3.63
CA LYS A 33 7.58 -8.76 -4.09
C LYS A 33 7.78 -7.88 -5.32
N LYS A 34 6.90 -7.97 -6.32
CA LYS A 34 6.94 -7.12 -7.53
C LYS A 34 6.66 -5.63 -7.25
N LEU A 35 6.00 -5.31 -6.14
CA LEU A 35 5.71 -3.93 -5.75
C LEU A 35 6.87 -3.25 -5.03
N VAL A 36 7.85 -3.99 -4.53
CA VAL A 36 9.05 -3.41 -3.88
C VAL A 36 9.79 -2.51 -4.87
N GLY A 37 10.13 -1.30 -4.45
CA GLY A 37 10.67 -0.23 -5.30
C GLY A 37 9.61 0.60 -6.04
N GLY A 38 8.36 0.16 -6.04
CA GLY A 38 7.22 0.91 -6.56
C GLY A 38 6.63 1.90 -5.56
N GLU A 39 5.55 2.57 -5.98
CA GLU A 39 4.82 3.52 -5.14
C GLU A 39 3.55 2.89 -4.55
N ILE A 40 3.23 3.27 -3.32
CA ILE A 40 2.03 2.88 -2.59
C ILE A 40 1.24 4.14 -2.22
N TYR A 41 -0.07 4.11 -2.48
CA TYR A 41 -0.97 5.23 -2.22
C TYR A 41 -2.13 4.76 -1.35
N PHE A 42 -2.36 5.47 -0.25
CA PHE A 42 -3.44 5.19 0.69
C PHE A 42 -4.56 6.22 0.55
N HIS A 43 -5.78 5.72 0.40
CA HIS A 43 -6.99 6.49 0.18
C HIS A 43 -7.95 6.25 1.35
N LYS A 44 -8.76 7.26 1.68
CA LYS A 44 -9.88 7.08 2.61
C LYS A 44 -11.05 6.34 1.96
N LYS A 45 -11.27 6.58 0.66
CA LYS A 45 -12.22 5.86 -0.19
C LYS A 45 -11.64 5.69 -1.59
N ARG A 46 -12.09 4.68 -2.34
CA ARG A 46 -11.56 4.33 -3.69
C ARG A 46 -11.48 5.48 -4.69
N GLN A 47 -12.34 6.50 -4.55
CA GLN A 47 -12.44 7.63 -5.47
C GLN A 47 -11.90 8.94 -4.89
N GLU A 48 -11.46 8.93 -3.62
CA GLU A 48 -10.87 10.10 -3.00
C GLU A 48 -9.36 10.13 -3.31
N PRO A 49 -8.74 11.32 -3.40
CA PRO A 49 -7.29 11.43 -3.55
C PRO A 49 -6.56 10.74 -2.39
N SER A 50 -5.34 10.27 -2.67
CA SER A 50 -4.49 9.67 -1.63
C SER A 50 -4.18 10.70 -0.55
N PHE A 51 -4.31 10.32 0.72
CA PHE A 51 -3.96 11.18 1.85
C PHE A 51 -2.56 10.86 2.39
N TYR A 52 -2.01 9.70 2.01
CA TYR A 52 -0.73 9.20 2.46
C TYR A 52 -0.15 8.24 1.42
N GLY A 53 1.16 8.02 1.44
CA GLY A 53 1.82 7.12 0.51
C GLY A 53 3.34 7.29 0.50
N GLY A 54 4.00 6.55 -0.38
CA GLY A 54 5.45 6.60 -0.48
C GLY A 54 6.02 5.50 -1.36
N THR A 55 7.33 5.33 -1.29
CA THR A 55 8.04 4.25 -1.99
C THR A 55 8.06 3.00 -1.10
N ILE A 56 7.68 1.85 -1.65
CA ILE A 56 7.74 0.57 -0.96
C ILE A 56 9.21 0.15 -0.84
N LEU A 57 9.70 0.04 0.38
CA LEU A 57 11.06 -0.43 0.66
C LEU A 57 11.13 -1.95 0.80
N GLY A 58 10.03 -2.58 1.22
CA GLY A 58 9.94 -4.01 1.46
C GLY A 58 8.57 -4.41 1.98
N TYR A 59 8.43 -5.67 2.35
CA TYR A 59 7.23 -6.20 2.96
C TYR A 59 7.58 -7.32 3.94
N ARG A 60 6.62 -7.67 4.80
CA ARG A 60 6.64 -8.90 5.59
C ARG A 60 5.29 -9.58 5.55
N VAL A 61 5.29 -10.91 5.69
CA VAL A 61 4.08 -11.70 5.91
C VAL A 61 3.82 -11.77 7.41
N HIS A 62 2.64 -11.36 7.83
CA HIS A 62 2.23 -11.47 9.23
C HIS A 62 2.03 -12.95 9.59
N GLN A 63 2.69 -13.44 10.65
CA GLN A 63 2.80 -14.87 10.92
C GLN A 63 1.70 -15.42 11.83
N ASP A 64 1.07 -14.58 12.65
CA ASP A 64 0.24 -15.04 13.77
C ASP A 64 -1.08 -14.26 13.89
N GLY A 65 -2.05 -14.84 14.61
CA GLY A 65 -3.31 -14.20 14.96
C GLY A 65 -4.28 -14.03 13.78
N GLU A 66 -5.27 -13.13 13.96
CA GLU A 66 -6.35 -12.91 12.99
C GLU A 66 -5.86 -12.43 11.61
N TYR A 67 -4.65 -11.86 11.56
CA TYR A 67 -4.06 -11.31 10.35
C TYR A 67 -2.98 -12.21 9.73
N GLN A 68 -2.85 -13.45 10.19
CA GLN A 68 -1.91 -14.42 9.65
C GLN A 68 -2.04 -14.53 8.12
N GLY A 69 -0.89 -14.53 7.43
CA GLY A 69 -0.76 -14.59 5.98
C GLY A 69 -0.99 -13.26 5.25
N LYS A 70 -1.37 -12.18 5.94
CA LYS A 70 -1.52 -10.85 5.31
C LYS A 70 -0.17 -10.15 5.16
N ILE A 71 -0.06 -9.34 4.11
CA ILE A 71 1.12 -8.54 3.80
C ILE A 71 1.09 -7.22 4.56
N VAL A 72 2.22 -6.87 5.16
CA VAL A 72 2.47 -5.55 5.74
C VAL A 72 3.60 -4.91 4.93
N PHE A 73 3.34 -3.75 4.33
CA PHE A 73 4.34 -3.03 3.55
C PHE A 73 5.16 -2.13 4.45
N GLN A 74 6.47 -2.13 4.23
CA GLN A 74 7.36 -1.09 4.73
C GLN A 74 7.54 -0.06 3.62
N LEU A 75 7.32 1.21 3.93
CA LEU A 75 7.43 2.30 2.98
C LEU A 75 8.20 3.49 3.54
N GLN A 76 8.89 4.20 2.67
CA GLN A 76 9.39 5.54 2.95
C GLN A 76 8.35 6.55 2.50
N HIS A 77 7.78 7.29 3.43
CA HIS A 77 6.72 8.24 3.11
C HIS A 77 7.22 9.34 2.18
N SER A 78 6.42 9.69 1.17
CA SER A 78 6.73 10.77 0.24
C SER A 78 5.53 11.70 0.07
N GLN A 79 5.79 13.01 0.13
CA GLN A 79 4.77 14.03 -0.12
C GLN A 79 4.28 14.00 -1.58
N SER A 80 5.08 13.52 -2.53
CA SER A 80 4.64 13.35 -3.93
C SER A 80 3.50 12.35 -4.08
N CYS A 81 3.33 11.45 -3.11
CA CYS A 81 2.29 10.43 -3.13
C CYS A 81 0.98 10.90 -2.47
N ARG A 82 0.86 12.19 -2.11
CA ARG A 82 -0.40 12.81 -1.65
C ARG A 82 -1.16 13.45 -2.81
N ASN A 83 -2.48 13.50 -2.66
CA ASN A 83 -3.43 14.01 -3.63
C ASN A 83 -3.42 13.28 -4.99
N VAL A 84 -2.88 12.06 -5.03
CA VAL A 84 -2.89 11.21 -6.23
C VAL A 84 -4.25 10.52 -6.32
N SER A 85 -4.94 10.70 -7.44
CA SER A 85 -6.23 10.07 -7.69
C SER A 85 -6.08 8.89 -8.65
N THR A 86 -6.99 7.93 -8.60
CA THR A 86 -7.00 6.79 -9.52
C THR A 86 -8.40 6.52 -10.04
N GLY A 87 -8.49 5.91 -11.24
CA GLY A 87 -9.77 5.57 -11.86
C GLY A 87 -10.57 4.52 -11.10
N LYS A 88 -11.88 4.45 -11.38
CA LYS A 88 -12.84 3.55 -10.70
C LYS A 88 -12.69 2.07 -11.04
N SER A 89 -12.03 1.74 -12.15
CA SER A 89 -11.78 0.37 -12.60
C SER A 89 -10.52 -0.24 -11.97
N GLY A 90 -10.42 -1.57 -11.96
CA GLY A 90 -9.25 -2.31 -11.50
C GLY A 90 -9.15 -2.53 -9.98
N TRP A 91 -10.16 -2.10 -9.21
CA TRP A 91 -10.23 -2.36 -7.77
C TRP A 91 -10.72 -3.78 -7.49
N THR A 92 -9.94 -4.53 -6.72
CA THR A 92 -10.36 -5.78 -6.08
C THR A 92 -10.45 -5.53 -4.59
N LYS A 93 -11.68 -5.44 -4.05
CA LYS A 93 -11.95 -4.98 -2.69
C LYS A 93 -11.26 -3.64 -2.43
N ASP A 94 -10.34 -3.58 -1.48
CA ASP A 94 -9.67 -2.36 -1.04
C ASP A 94 -8.30 -2.17 -1.67
N VAL A 95 -8.00 -2.94 -2.71
CA VAL A 95 -6.70 -2.97 -3.39
C VAL A 95 -6.86 -2.75 -4.89
N LYS A 96 -6.00 -1.93 -5.47
CA LYS A 96 -5.83 -1.80 -6.93
C LYS A 96 -4.35 -1.76 -7.26
N ILE A 97 -3.93 -2.62 -8.17
CA ILE A 97 -2.55 -2.66 -8.67
C ILE A 97 -2.55 -2.13 -10.10
N ILE A 98 -1.58 -1.27 -10.41
CA ILE A 98 -1.35 -0.75 -11.75
C ILE A 98 0.04 -1.21 -12.17
N GLU A 99 0.05 -2.09 -13.16
CA GLU A 99 1.24 -2.50 -13.88
C GLU A 99 1.57 -1.40 -14.89
N LEU A 100 2.83 -0.94 -14.91
CA LEU A 100 3.27 -0.05 -15.97
C LEU A 100 3.54 -0.98 -17.15
N GLU A 101 2.75 -0.87 -18.21
CA GLU A 101 3.05 -1.53 -19.49
C GLU A 101 4.37 -0.94 -20.02
N HIS A 102 5.34 -1.81 -20.30
CA HIS A 102 6.57 -1.45 -21.02
C HIS A 102 6.39 -1.71 -22.51
#